data_AF-A0A4P6L4F2-F1
#
_entry.id   AF-A0A4P6L4F2-F1
#
_cell.length_a   1.000
_cell.length_b   1.000
_cell.length_c   1.000
_cell.angle_alpha   90.00
_cell.angle_beta   90.00
_cell.angle_gamma   90.00
#
_symmetry.space_group_name_H-M   'P 1'
#
loop_
_entity.id
_entity.type
_entity.pdbx_description
1 polymer ?
#
loop_
_entity_poly.entity_id
_entity_poly.type
_entity_poly.pdbx_seq_one_letter_code
_entity_poly.pdbx_strand_id
1 'polypeptide(L)'
;MDALKIDSLPAIVEILKELLSTTIGSTVLAIFLFIYLLIKVPQLPLLRSLLSRKESRLKWLNDYSTTSRDEEFCKNVVEDIRDALIFEKATGIYAERAWRKGLVELHDRTGVSWVTMRRARKYMDIAIDGTVFIRQFKLGDRVEARFNTVMMWLFLAIATLLFITIMLFEPSVSLGAAGLLVTFLLVGFAMGAAHQNWPMHAANAINDKLRVTAHAAS
;
A
#
# COMPACT_ATOMS: atom_id res chain seq x y z
N MET A 1 23.59 2.50 -41.28
CA MET A 1 22.38 2.40 -40.44
C MET A 1 21.47 1.42 -41.15
N ASP A 2 21.75 0.14 -40.94
CA ASP A 2 21.03 -0.94 -41.60
C ASP A 2 19.60 -0.96 -41.08
N ALA A 3 18.66 -0.86 -42.01
CA ALA A 3 17.26 -1.05 -41.75
C ALA A 3 17.08 -2.39 -41.03
N LEU A 4 16.54 -2.34 -39.80
CA LEU A 4 16.09 -3.52 -39.07
C LEU A 4 15.19 -4.34 -39.99
N LYS A 5 15.72 -5.47 -40.44
CA LYS A 5 15.02 -6.39 -41.34
C LYS A 5 13.73 -6.88 -40.68
N ILE A 6 12.64 -6.61 -41.38
CA ILE A 6 11.26 -7.01 -41.08
C ILE A 6 11.10 -8.55 -41.07
N ASP A 7 12.12 -9.31 -41.50
CA ASP A 7 12.18 -10.78 -41.49
C ASP A 7 12.32 -11.42 -40.10
N SER A 8 12.50 -10.62 -39.04
CA SER A 8 12.66 -11.13 -37.65
C SER A 8 11.35 -11.31 -36.89
N LEU A 9 10.25 -10.75 -37.40
CA LEU A 9 8.91 -10.89 -36.80
C LEU A 9 8.39 -12.34 -36.74
N PRO A 10 8.46 -13.16 -37.80
CA PRO A 10 7.96 -14.54 -37.73
C PRO A 10 8.75 -15.41 -36.76
N ALA A 11 10.07 -15.23 -36.66
CA ALA A 11 10.91 -15.96 -35.71
C ALA A 11 10.56 -15.61 -34.25
N ILE A 12 10.30 -14.33 -33.96
CA ILE A 12 9.85 -13.90 -32.63
C ILE A 12 8.47 -14.47 -32.30
N VAL A 13 7.56 -14.56 -33.29
CA VAL A 13 6.23 -15.16 -33.11
C VAL A 13 6.31 -16.66 -32.86
N GLU A 14 7.20 -17.39 -33.53
CA GLU A 14 7.43 -18.81 -33.27
C GLU A 14 8.04 -19.05 -31.89
N ILE A 15 9.07 -18.29 -31.51
CA ILE A 15 9.67 -18.36 -30.18
C ILE A 15 8.64 -18.02 -29.10
N LEU A 16 7.76 -17.02 -29.33
CA LEU A 16 6.66 -16.70 -28.43
C LEU A 16 5.65 -17.83 -28.34
N LYS A 17 5.30 -18.48 -29.44
CA LYS A 17 4.39 -19.63 -29.45
C LYS A 17 4.98 -20.81 -28.70
N GLU A 18 6.26 -21.08 -28.86
CA GLU A 18 6.98 -22.13 -28.15
C GLU A 18 7.15 -21.81 -26.65
N LEU A 19 7.39 -20.54 -26.30
CA LEU A 19 7.37 -20.11 -24.90
C LEU A 19 5.96 -20.23 -24.30
N LEU A 20 4.92 -19.80 -25.03
CA LEU A 20 3.53 -19.83 -24.58
C LEU A 20 2.97 -21.25 -24.48
N SER A 21 3.49 -22.20 -25.28
CA SER A 21 3.06 -23.60 -25.22
C SER A 21 3.61 -24.33 -23.98
N THR A 22 4.68 -23.80 -23.39
CA THR A 22 5.18 -24.30 -22.09
C THR A 22 4.53 -23.58 -20.92
N THR A 23 4.21 -24.36 -19.88
CA THR A 23 3.66 -23.84 -18.61
C THR A 23 4.60 -22.82 -17.94
N ILE A 24 5.91 -22.96 -18.12
CA ILE A 24 6.92 -22.05 -17.58
C ILE A 24 6.96 -20.74 -18.37
N GLY A 25 6.98 -20.80 -19.71
CA GLY A 25 7.09 -19.59 -20.54
C GLY A 25 5.84 -18.70 -20.48
N SER A 26 4.65 -19.30 -20.38
CA SER A 26 3.41 -18.55 -20.12
C SER A 26 3.42 -17.84 -18.75
N THR A 27 3.98 -18.48 -17.72
CA THR A 27 4.14 -17.88 -16.38
C THR A 27 5.10 -16.69 -16.40
N VAL A 28 6.24 -16.81 -17.08
CA VAL A 28 7.21 -15.71 -17.24
C VAL A 28 6.59 -14.52 -17.98
N LEU A 29 5.83 -14.77 -19.05
CA LEU A 29 5.15 -13.72 -19.80
C LEU A 29 4.08 -13.01 -18.96
N ALA A 30 3.32 -13.75 -18.14
CA ALA A 30 2.33 -13.18 -17.23
C ALA A 30 2.97 -12.24 -16.19
N ILE A 31 4.11 -12.65 -15.60
CA ILE A 31 4.88 -11.81 -14.69
C ILE A 31 5.36 -10.53 -15.39
N PHE A 32 5.86 -10.65 -16.63
CA PHE A 32 6.36 -9.52 -17.41
C PHE A 32 5.24 -8.52 -17.76
N LEU A 33 4.08 -9.02 -18.19
CA LEU A 33 2.88 -8.22 -18.45
C LEU A 33 2.38 -7.52 -17.17
N PHE A 34 2.38 -8.21 -16.05
CA PHE A 34 1.98 -7.64 -14.76
C PHE A 34 2.90 -6.48 -14.35
N ILE A 35 4.22 -6.65 -14.46
CA ILE A 35 5.21 -5.59 -14.19
C ILE A 35 5.03 -4.41 -15.16
N TYR A 36 4.85 -4.69 -16.45
CA TYR A 36 4.64 -3.65 -17.47
C TYR A 36 3.39 -2.80 -17.17
N LEU A 37 2.29 -3.46 -16.81
CA LEU A 37 1.05 -2.77 -16.44
C LEU A 37 1.26 -1.89 -15.21
N LEU A 38 1.91 -2.39 -14.14
CA LEU A 38 2.21 -1.61 -12.94
C LEU A 38 3.00 -0.32 -13.22
N ILE A 39 3.99 -0.37 -14.13
CA ILE A 39 4.78 0.79 -14.53
C ILE A 39 3.93 1.82 -15.30
N LYS A 40 2.95 1.36 -16.08
CA LYS A 40 2.10 2.22 -16.92
C LYS A 40 0.85 2.76 -16.23
N VAL A 41 0.40 2.19 -15.11
CA VAL A 41 -0.73 2.70 -14.31
C VAL A 41 -0.66 4.21 -14.01
N PRO A 42 0.47 4.80 -13.57
CA PRO A 42 0.53 6.25 -13.29
C PRO A 42 0.36 7.16 -14.52
N GLN A 43 0.43 6.62 -15.75
CA GLN A 43 0.26 7.37 -17.00
C GLN A 43 -1.19 7.43 -17.48
N LEU A 44 -2.12 6.79 -16.77
CA LEU A 44 -3.54 6.81 -17.14
C LEU A 44 -4.12 8.23 -16.97
N PRO A 45 -4.85 8.76 -17.96
CA PRO A 45 -5.34 10.15 -17.96
C PRO A 45 -6.27 10.47 -16.78
N LEU A 46 -7.04 9.48 -16.32
CA LEU A 46 -7.89 9.59 -15.12
C LEU A 46 -7.08 9.89 -13.86
N LEU A 47 -6.01 9.12 -13.61
CA LEU A 47 -5.12 9.33 -12.47
C LEU A 47 -4.43 10.70 -12.52
N ARG A 48 -4.02 11.15 -13.72
CA ARG A 48 -3.41 12.47 -13.93
C ARG A 48 -4.35 13.62 -13.58
N SER A 49 -5.64 13.52 -13.94
CA SER A 49 -6.65 14.54 -13.62
C SER A 49 -6.95 14.68 -12.12
N LEU A 50 -6.88 13.56 -11.37
CA LEU A 50 -7.08 13.56 -9.93
C LEU A 50 -5.87 14.18 -9.22
N LEU A 51 -4.65 13.88 -9.69
CA LEU A 51 -3.42 14.45 -9.17
C LEU A 51 -3.35 15.96 -9.42
N SER A 52 -3.69 16.42 -10.63
CA SER A 52 -3.66 17.84 -10.97
C SER A 52 -4.64 18.68 -10.16
N ARG A 53 -5.81 18.14 -9.80
CA ARG A 53 -6.77 18.84 -8.92
C ARG A 53 -6.21 19.11 -7.52
N LYS A 54 -5.49 18.14 -6.94
CA LYS A 54 -4.86 18.32 -5.62
C LYS A 54 -3.76 19.39 -5.66
N GLU A 55 -2.93 19.39 -6.71
CA GLU A 55 -1.86 20.36 -6.86
C GLU A 55 -2.39 21.78 -7.10
N SER A 56 -3.40 21.94 -7.97
CA SER A 56 -4.04 23.24 -8.21
C SER A 56 -4.68 23.82 -6.96
N ARG A 57 -5.31 22.98 -6.12
CA ARG A 57 -5.89 23.41 -4.84
C ARG A 57 -4.82 23.90 -3.87
N LEU A 58 -3.71 23.17 -3.74
CA LEU A 58 -2.60 23.59 -2.87
C LEU A 58 -1.99 24.91 -3.33
N LYS A 59 -1.82 25.08 -4.65
CA LYS A 59 -1.33 26.33 -5.24
C LYS A 59 -2.26 27.51 -4.90
N TRP A 60 -3.58 27.33 -5.10
CA TRP A 60 -4.55 28.36 -4.74
C TRP A 60 -4.51 28.73 -3.25
N LEU A 61 -4.39 27.75 -2.35
CA LEU A 61 -4.29 28.00 -0.90
C LEU A 61 -3.01 28.77 -0.53
N ASN A 62 -1.88 28.45 -1.17
CA ASN A 62 -0.63 29.20 -1.00
C ASN A 62 -0.81 30.66 -1.44
N ASP A 63 -1.32 30.87 -2.66
CA ASP A 63 -1.49 32.19 -3.27
C ASP A 63 -2.51 33.04 -2.48
N TYR A 64 -3.56 32.41 -1.93
CA TYR A 64 -4.55 33.09 -1.09
C TYR A 64 -3.91 33.57 0.22
N SER A 65 -3.16 32.69 0.92
CA SER A 65 -2.56 33.01 2.22
C SER A 65 -1.57 34.18 2.18
N THR A 66 -0.96 34.45 1.01
CA THR A 66 0.01 35.54 0.82
C THR A 66 -0.61 36.87 0.41
N THR A 67 -1.84 36.88 -0.12
CA THR A 67 -2.39 38.03 -0.87
C THR A 67 -3.67 38.61 -0.26
N SER A 68 -4.39 37.85 0.57
CA SER A 68 -5.70 38.26 1.12
C SER A 68 -5.58 39.25 2.29
N ARG A 69 -6.34 40.36 2.23
CA ARG A 69 -6.57 41.32 3.35
C ARG A 69 -7.75 40.91 4.25
N ASP A 70 -8.05 39.63 4.33
CA ASP A 70 -9.23 39.13 5.04
C ASP A 70 -9.03 39.11 6.56
N GLU A 71 -10.13 38.93 7.28
CA GLU A 71 -10.16 38.77 8.73
C GLU A 71 -9.18 37.67 9.20
N GLU A 72 -8.49 37.94 10.31
CA GLU A 72 -7.42 37.10 10.86
C GLU A 72 -7.88 35.65 11.12
N PHE A 73 -9.14 35.46 11.48
CA PHE A 73 -9.75 34.14 11.64
C PHE A 73 -9.74 33.33 10.33
N CYS A 74 -10.20 33.92 9.23
CA CYS A 74 -10.25 33.26 7.92
C CYS A 74 -8.84 32.87 7.44
N LYS A 75 -7.86 33.75 7.68
CA LYS A 75 -6.45 33.47 7.37
C LYS A 75 -5.92 32.26 8.15
N ASN A 76 -6.17 32.20 9.45
CA ASN A 76 -5.74 31.07 10.30
C ASN A 76 -6.33 29.73 9.83
N VAL A 77 -7.59 29.72 9.39
CA VAL A 77 -8.24 28.52 8.85
C VAL A 77 -7.58 28.08 7.54
N VAL A 78 -7.31 29.02 6.62
CA VAL A 78 -6.67 28.72 5.34
C VAL A 78 -5.25 28.19 5.53
N GLU A 79 -4.48 28.79 6.44
CA GLU A 79 -3.14 28.32 6.79
C GLU A 79 -3.16 26.91 7.38
N ASP A 80 -4.13 26.59 8.26
CA ASP A 80 -4.24 25.25 8.81
C ASP A 80 -4.57 24.19 7.74
N ILE A 81 -5.46 24.51 6.80
CA ILE A 81 -5.80 23.64 5.67
C ILE A 81 -4.57 23.43 4.76
N ARG A 82 -3.83 24.50 4.46
CA ARG A 82 -2.59 24.44 3.67
C ARG A 82 -1.58 23.53 4.35
N ASP A 83 -1.31 23.74 5.62
CA ASP A 83 -0.34 22.97 6.39
C ASP A 83 -0.76 21.51 6.52
N ALA A 84 -2.06 21.23 6.65
CA ALA A 84 -2.60 19.86 6.62
C ALA A 84 -2.31 19.15 5.29
N LEU A 85 -2.48 19.85 4.16
CA LEU A 85 -2.20 19.28 2.83
C LEU A 85 -0.71 19.09 2.59
N ILE A 86 0.14 20.00 3.06
CA ILE A 86 1.61 19.84 3.01
C ILE A 86 2.03 18.63 3.83
N PHE A 87 1.49 18.49 5.04
CA PHE A 87 1.75 17.35 5.91
C PHE A 87 1.26 16.04 5.30
N GLU A 88 0.07 16.00 4.68
CA GLU A 88 -0.43 14.83 3.93
C GLU A 88 0.51 14.47 2.77
N LYS A 89 1.03 15.47 2.04
CA LYS A 89 1.97 15.23 0.93
C LYS A 89 3.29 14.64 1.43
N ALA A 90 3.79 15.09 2.58
CA ALA A 90 5.06 14.62 3.15
C ALA A 90 4.94 13.25 3.83
N THR A 91 3.87 13.02 4.59
CA THR A 91 3.71 11.84 5.47
C THR A 91 2.72 10.80 4.96
N GLY A 92 1.86 11.19 4.02
CA GLY A 92 0.70 10.41 3.58
C GLY A 92 -0.46 10.39 4.57
N ILE A 93 -0.44 11.24 5.61
CA ILE A 93 -1.46 11.31 6.66
C ILE A 93 -2.11 12.69 6.61
N TYR A 94 -3.41 12.76 6.30
CA TYR A 94 -4.18 13.98 6.49
C TYR A 94 -4.63 14.09 7.95
N ALA A 95 -4.22 15.14 8.64
CA ALA A 95 -4.47 15.36 10.05
C ALA A 95 -4.63 16.85 10.40
N GLU A 96 -5.47 17.13 11.39
CA GLU A 96 -5.70 18.47 11.96
C GLU A 96 -4.51 18.93 12.82
N ARG A 97 -4.46 20.22 13.17
CA ARG A 97 -3.31 20.85 13.84
C ARG A 97 -2.82 20.10 15.07
N ALA A 98 -3.72 19.75 15.99
CA ALA A 98 -3.37 19.05 17.23
C ALA A 98 -2.79 17.65 16.93
N TRP A 99 -3.43 16.91 16.04
CA TRP A 99 -2.96 15.62 15.58
C TRP A 99 -1.60 15.69 14.89
N ARG A 100 -1.34 16.69 14.05
CA ARG A 100 -0.03 16.86 13.39
C ARG A 100 1.08 17.06 14.42
N LYS A 101 0.85 17.92 15.42
CA LYS A 101 1.82 18.13 16.51
C LYS A 101 2.09 16.83 17.29
N GLY A 102 1.03 16.13 17.71
CA GLY A 102 1.20 14.87 18.43
C GLY A 102 1.84 13.76 17.61
N LEU A 103 1.62 13.71 16.29
CA LEU A 103 2.30 12.78 15.38
C LEU A 103 3.79 13.11 15.23
N VAL A 104 4.15 14.39 15.13
CA VAL A 104 5.55 14.85 15.09
C VAL A 104 6.25 14.51 16.39
N GLU A 105 5.64 14.82 17.53
CA GLU A 105 6.20 14.47 18.84
C GLU A 105 6.36 12.96 19.03
N LEU A 106 5.38 12.17 18.60
CA LEU A 106 5.51 10.70 18.61
C LEU A 106 6.68 10.25 17.74
N HIS A 107 6.88 10.87 16.58
CA HIS A 107 7.97 10.53 15.66
C HIS A 107 9.32 10.85 16.28
N ASP A 108 9.46 12.04 16.86
CA ASP A 108 10.68 12.49 17.50
C ASP A 108 11.04 11.63 18.73
N ARG A 109 10.04 11.21 19.51
CA ARG A 109 10.24 10.36 20.71
C ARG A 109 10.54 8.90 20.40
N THR A 110 10.01 8.34 19.31
CA THR A 110 10.06 6.89 19.04
C THR A 110 10.90 6.50 17.81
N GLY A 111 11.20 7.45 16.93
CA GLY A 111 11.82 7.22 15.63
C GLY A 111 10.96 6.41 14.66
N VAL A 112 9.68 6.17 14.97
CA VAL A 112 8.81 5.33 14.12
C VAL A 112 8.51 6.03 12.80
N SER A 113 8.62 5.32 11.68
CA SER A 113 8.37 5.88 10.36
C SER A 113 6.91 6.33 10.15
N TRP A 114 6.72 7.38 9.35
CA TRP A 114 5.41 7.88 8.94
C TRP A 114 4.53 6.81 8.31
N VAL A 115 5.12 5.87 7.56
CA VAL A 115 4.39 4.73 6.96
C VAL A 115 3.78 3.84 8.04
N THR A 116 4.50 3.59 9.13
CA THR A 116 4.02 2.79 10.26
C THR A 116 2.91 3.52 11.00
N MET A 117 3.08 4.81 11.28
CA MET A 117 2.03 5.64 11.88
C MET A 117 0.76 5.68 11.02
N ARG A 118 0.92 5.86 9.71
CA ARG A 118 -0.20 5.85 8.75
C ARG A 118 -0.97 4.54 8.79
N ARG A 119 -0.26 3.40 8.86
CA ARG A 119 -0.89 2.07 8.99
C ARG A 119 -1.59 1.91 10.33
N ALA A 120 -0.99 2.41 11.42
CA ALA A 120 -1.54 2.31 12.76
C ALA A 120 -2.73 3.25 13.04
N ARG A 121 -3.05 4.19 12.13
CA ARG A 121 -4.04 5.25 12.33
C ARG A 121 -5.39 4.78 12.93
N LYS A 122 -5.91 3.60 12.54
CA LYS A 122 -7.16 3.02 13.09
C LYS A 122 -7.14 2.84 14.61
N TYR A 123 -5.94 2.68 15.19
CA TYR A 123 -5.72 2.42 16.61
C TYR A 123 -5.09 3.59 17.36
N MET A 124 -4.81 4.70 16.67
CA MET A 124 -4.30 5.91 17.29
C MET A 124 -5.46 6.76 17.78
N ASP A 125 -5.28 7.41 18.92
CA ASP A 125 -6.18 8.43 19.44
C ASP A 125 -5.37 9.57 20.06
N ILE A 126 -6.01 10.72 20.29
CA ILE A 126 -5.37 11.89 20.89
C ILE A 126 -5.97 12.16 22.27
N ALA A 127 -5.11 12.34 23.27
CA ALA A 127 -5.52 12.75 24.59
C ALA A 127 -5.79 14.27 24.64
N ILE A 128 -6.40 14.74 25.74
CA ILE A 128 -6.76 16.16 25.93
C ILE A 128 -5.51 17.06 25.92
N ASP A 129 -4.37 16.54 26.36
CA ASP A 129 -3.08 17.22 26.34
C ASP A 129 -2.42 17.27 24.94
N GLY A 130 -3.07 16.68 23.92
CA GLY A 130 -2.56 16.62 22.55
C GLY A 130 -1.60 15.45 22.31
N THR A 131 -1.36 14.58 23.29
CA THR A 131 -0.49 13.42 23.11
C THR A 131 -1.20 12.32 22.33
N VAL A 132 -0.50 11.75 21.36
CA VAL A 132 -1.04 10.66 20.55
C VAL A 132 -0.66 9.33 21.17
N PHE A 133 -1.65 8.50 21.46
CA PHE A 133 -1.47 7.19 22.07
C PHE A 133 -2.15 6.08 21.25
N ILE A 134 -1.72 4.84 21.45
CA ILE A 134 -2.36 3.67 20.86
C ILE A 134 -3.43 3.16 21.82
N ARG A 135 -4.69 3.15 21.38
CA ARG A 135 -5.79 2.59 22.17
C ARG A 135 -5.61 1.09 22.38
N GLN A 136 -6.18 0.57 23.46
CA GLN A 136 -6.18 -0.87 23.70
C GLN A 136 -7.01 -1.61 22.64
N PHE A 137 -6.49 -2.74 22.16
CA PHE A 137 -7.22 -3.60 21.21
C PHE A 137 -8.43 -4.24 21.86
N LYS A 138 -9.60 -4.01 21.27
CA LYS A 138 -10.85 -4.65 21.69
C LYS A 138 -10.78 -6.15 21.36
N LEU A 139 -11.64 -6.94 22.01
CA LEU A 139 -11.74 -8.37 21.73
C LEU A 139 -12.02 -8.63 20.24
N GLY A 140 -12.90 -7.83 19.63
CA GLY A 140 -13.21 -7.89 18.21
C GLY A 140 -11.98 -7.73 17.31
N ASP A 141 -11.11 -6.75 17.59
CA ASP A 141 -9.88 -6.52 16.82
C ASP A 141 -8.94 -7.75 16.88
N ARG A 142 -8.84 -8.40 18.04
CA ARG A 142 -8.01 -9.59 18.23
C ARG A 142 -8.59 -10.81 17.51
N VAL A 143 -9.90 -10.97 17.53
CA VAL A 143 -10.60 -12.06 16.83
C VAL A 143 -10.47 -11.89 15.32
N GLU A 144 -10.69 -10.67 14.81
CA GLU A 144 -10.49 -10.32 13.40
C GLU A 144 -9.06 -10.64 12.95
N ALA A 145 -8.05 -10.23 13.73
CA ALA A 145 -6.66 -10.50 13.41
C ALA A 145 -6.34 -12.00 13.35
N ARG A 146 -6.86 -12.79 14.30
CA ARG A 146 -6.70 -14.25 14.32
C ARG A 146 -7.40 -14.91 13.14
N PHE A 147 -8.63 -14.49 12.83
CA PHE A 147 -9.39 -14.98 11.69
C PHE A 147 -8.61 -14.73 10.39
N ASN A 148 -8.11 -13.52 10.18
CA ASN A 148 -7.31 -13.17 9.00
C ASN A 148 -6.02 -14.01 8.91
N THR A 149 -5.36 -14.28 10.04
CA THR A 149 -4.18 -15.17 10.07
C THR A 149 -4.55 -16.60 9.69
N VAL A 150 -5.67 -17.13 10.20
CA VAL A 150 -6.15 -18.47 9.83
C VAL A 150 -6.49 -18.52 8.33
N MET A 151 -7.21 -17.53 7.80
CA MET A 151 -7.55 -17.46 6.39
C MET A 151 -6.33 -17.34 5.48
N MET A 152 -5.32 -16.56 5.88
CA MET A 152 -4.03 -16.47 5.18
C MET A 152 -3.39 -17.86 5.05
N TRP A 153 -3.27 -18.60 6.16
CA TRP A 153 -2.67 -19.93 6.14
C TRP A 153 -3.51 -20.95 5.39
N LEU A 154 -4.83 -20.88 5.49
CA LEU A 154 -5.75 -21.75 4.76
C LEU A 154 -5.59 -21.56 3.24
N PHE A 155 -5.63 -20.32 2.75
CA PHE A 155 -5.44 -20.04 1.33
C PHE A 155 -4.05 -20.44 0.84
N LEU A 156 -3.01 -20.20 1.65
CA LEU A 156 -1.65 -20.61 1.29
C LEU A 156 -1.53 -22.13 1.21
N ALA A 157 -2.10 -22.87 2.17
CA ALA A 157 -2.09 -24.33 2.18
C ALA A 157 -2.80 -24.91 0.95
N ILE A 158 -3.98 -24.38 0.60
CA ILE A 158 -4.72 -24.80 -0.60
C ILE A 158 -3.92 -24.47 -1.86
N ALA A 159 -3.32 -23.27 -1.94
CA ALA A 159 -2.48 -22.89 -3.07
C ALA A 159 -1.28 -23.82 -3.24
N THR A 160 -0.59 -24.15 -2.14
CA THR A 160 0.54 -25.08 -2.14
C THR A 160 0.13 -26.48 -2.58
N LEU A 161 -0.98 -27.02 -2.05
CA LEU A 161 -1.49 -28.33 -2.45
C LEU A 161 -1.88 -28.37 -3.94
N LEU A 162 -2.55 -27.33 -4.42
CA LEU A 162 -2.93 -27.21 -5.83
C LEU A 162 -1.70 -27.14 -6.73
N PHE A 163 -0.71 -26.32 -6.36
CA PHE A 163 0.56 -26.21 -7.09
C PHE A 163 1.29 -27.55 -7.17
N ILE A 164 1.44 -28.26 -6.04
CA ILE A 164 2.06 -29.59 -6.00
C ILE A 164 1.30 -30.57 -6.88
N THR A 165 -0.04 -30.54 -6.83
CA THR A 165 -0.89 -31.42 -7.65
C THR A 165 -0.68 -31.16 -9.14
N ILE A 166 -0.62 -29.90 -9.57
CA ILE A 166 -0.34 -29.55 -10.97
C ILE A 166 1.02 -30.05 -11.41
N MET A 167 2.04 -29.96 -10.54
CA MET A 167 3.40 -30.40 -10.84
C MET A 167 3.54 -31.93 -10.90
N LEU A 168 2.78 -32.68 -10.10
CA LEU A 168 2.88 -34.14 -10.04
C LEU A 168 2.08 -34.87 -11.12
N PHE A 169 0.91 -34.32 -11.49
CA PHE A 169 -0.03 -35.02 -12.38
C PHE A 169 0.01 -34.54 -13.83
N GLU A 170 0.87 -33.56 -14.15
CA GLU A 170 1.09 -33.02 -15.50
C GLU A 170 -0.22 -32.91 -16.32
N PRO A 171 -1.22 -32.15 -15.84
CA PRO A 171 -2.49 -32.04 -16.53
C PRO A 171 -2.29 -31.41 -17.92
N SER A 172 -3.29 -31.56 -18.79
CA SER A 172 -3.28 -30.91 -20.10
C SER A 172 -3.01 -29.40 -19.96
N VAL A 173 -2.40 -28.79 -20.98
CA VAL A 173 -1.95 -27.38 -20.95
C VAL A 173 -3.06 -26.42 -20.48
N SER A 174 -4.31 -26.62 -20.94
CA SER A 174 -5.45 -25.79 -20.53
C SER A 174 -5.81 -25.94 -19.05
N LEU A 175 -5.80 -27.16 -18.52
CA LEU A 175 -6.06 -27.46 -17.11
C LEU A 175 -4.91 -26.99 -16.22
N GLY A 176 -3.66 -27.17 -16.64
CA GLY A 176 -2.47 -26.67 -15.93
C GLY A 176 -2.45 -25.14 -15.84
N ALA A 177 -2.73 -24.45 -16.94
CA ALA A 177 -2.81 -22.99 -16.97
C ALA A 177 -3.95 -22.46 -16.06
N ALA A 178 -5.13 -23.08 -16.11
CA ALA A 178 -6.24 -22.72 -15.22
C ALA A 178 -5.90 -22.95 -13.75
N GLY A 179 -5.26 -24.09 -13.42
CA GLY A 179 -4.84 -24.41 -12.06
C GLY A 179 -3.78 -23.43 -11.53
N LEU A 180 -2.83 -23.01 -12.37
CA LEU A 180 -1.86 -21.98 -11.99
C LEU A 180 -2.51 -20.64 -11.74
N LEU A 181 -3.46 -20.22 -12.58
CA LEU A 181 -4.21 -18.99 -12.36
C LEU A 181 -4.95 -19.02 -11.00
N VAL A 182 -5.62 -20.13 -10.68
CA VAL A 182 -6.28 -20.32 -9.39
C VAL A 182 -5.27 -20.26 -8.23
N THR A 183 -4.10 -20.90 -8.39
CA THR A 183 -3.01 -20.83 -7.40
C THR A 183 -2.58 -19.39 -7.16
N PHE A 184 -2.35 -18.60 -8.22
CA PHE A 184 -2.00 -17.19 -8.10
C PHE A 184 -3.08 -16.37 -7.39
N LEU A 185 -4.36 -16.62 -7.70
CA LEU A 185 -5.47 -15.95 -7.02
C LEU A 185 -5.50 -16.28 -5.53
N LEU A 186 -5.31 -17.54 -5.16
CA LEU A 186 -5.26 -17.97 -3.76
C LEU A 186 -4.09 -17.33 -2.99
N VAL A 187 -2.91 -17.22 -3.61
CA VAL A 187 -1.78 -16.47 -3.03
C VAL A 187 -2.15 -15.00 -2.86
N GLY A 188 -2.82 -14.40 -3.85
CA GLY A 188 -3.35 -13.03 -3.75
C GLY A 188 -4.32 -12.85 -2.59
N PHE A 189 -5.24 -13.80 -2.38
CA PHE A 189 -6.16 -13.80 -1.23
C PHE A 189 -5.41 -13.97 0.11
N ALA A 190 -4.39 -14.83 0.17
CA ALA A 190 -3.56 -14.99 1.35
C ALA A 190 -2.83 -13.68 1.69
N MET A 191 -2.22 -13.03 0.69
CA MET A 191 -1.59 -11.71 0.85
C MET A 191 -2.60 -10.65 1.29
N GLY A 192 -3.81 -10.66 0.74
CA GLY A 192 -4.90 -9.78 1.12
C GLY A 192 -5.32 -9.96 2.59
N ALA A 193 -5.48 -11.20 3.05
CA ALA A 193 -5.77 -11.51 4.45
C ALA A 193 -4.63 -11.06 5.39
N ALA A 194 -3.37 -11.31 5.00
CA ALA A 194 -2.21 -10.84 5.75
C ALA A 194 -2.15 -9.31 5.86
N HIS A 195 -2.46 -8.61 4.76
CA HIS A 195 -2.46 -7.15 4.69
C HIS A 195 -3.46 -6.52 5.66
N GLN A 196 -4.61 -7.16 5.91
CA GLN A 196 -5.61 -6.66 6.85
C GLN A 196 -5.09 -6.57 8.29
N ASN A 197 -4.06 -7.34 8.65
CA ASN A 197 -3.45 -7.30 9.99
C ASN A 197 -2.36 -6.21 10.14
N TRP A 198 -1.92 -5.58 9.05
CA TRP A 198 -0.87 -4.55 9.09
C TRP A 198 -1.15 -3.39 10.04
N PRO A 199 -2.40 -2.87 10.16
CA PRO A 199 -2.70 -1.80 11.12
C PRO A 199 -2.42 -2.21 12.58
N MET A 200 -2.76 -3.45 12.95
CA MET A 200 -2.56 -3.94 14.32
C MET A 200 -1.08 -4.18 14.61
N HIS A 201 -0.34 -4.76 13.64
CA HIS A 201 1.11 -4.93 13.77
C HIS A 201 1.84 -3.58 13.87
N ALA A 202 1.45 -2.59 13.07
CA ALA A 202 2.02 -1.26 13.15
C ALA A 202 1.74 -0.58 14.51
N ALA A 203 0.53 -0.73 15.03
CA ALA A 203 0.17 -0.23 16.35
C ALA A 203 0.96 -0.90 17.48
N ASN A 204 1.16 -2.22 17.41
CA ASN A 204 2.03 -2.94 18.34
C ASN A 204 3.47 -2.45 18.28
N ALA A 205 4.03 -2.28 17.08
CA ALA A 205 5.40 -1.79 16.91
C ALA A 205 5.60 -0.38 17.54
N ILE A 206 4.60 0.50 17.44
CA ILE A 206 4.63 1.80 18.12
C ILE A 206 4.62 1.63 19.65
N ASN A 207 3.73 0.77 20.17
CA ASN A 207 3.66 0.50 21.62
C ASN A 207 4.97 -0.09 22.17
N ASP A 208 5.61 -0.99 21.44
CA ASP A 208 6.88 -1.58 21.84
C ASP A 208 7.98 -0.52 21.92
N LYS A 209 8.03 0.40 20.95
CA LYS A 209 8.96 1.54 20.99
C LYS A 209 8.68 2.49 22.15
N LEU A 210 7.42 2.82 22.41
CA LEU A 210 7.04 3.67 23.54
C LEU A 210 7.47 3.08 24.88
N ARG A 211 7.33 1.77 25.07
CA ARG A 211 7.79 1.07 26.28
C ARG A 211 9.30 1.14 26.44
N VAL A 212 10.06 0.91 25.36
CA VAL A 212 11.52 0.99 25.39
C VAL A 212 11.99 2.40 25.73
N THR A 213 11.41 3.43 25.12
CA THR A 213 11.78 4.83 25.42
C THR A 213 11.45 5.21 26.86
N ALA A 214 10.33 4.73 27.41
CA ALA A 214 9.96 4.99 28.81
C ALA A 214 10.98 4.39 29.79
N HIS A 215 11.49 3.19 29.52
CA HIS A 215 12.53 2.56 30.35
C HIS A 215 13.91 3.21 30.20
N ALA A 216 14.21 3.85 29.07
CA ALA A 216 15.47 4.57 28.88
C ALA A 216 15.50 5.94 29.59
N ALA A 217 14.33 6.48 29.95
CA ALA A 217 14.17 7.77 30.62
C ALA A 217 14.01 7.67 32.15
N SER A 218 13.84 6.45 32.69
CA SER A 218 13.75 6.14 34.12
C SER A 218 15.09 5.74 34.70
#